data_AF-A0A0J8SWF6-F1
#
_entry.id   AF-A0A0J8SWF6-F1
#
_cell.length_a   1.000
_cell.length_b   1.000
_cell.length_c   1.000
_cell.angle_alpha   90.00
_cell.angle_beta   90.00
_cell.angle_gamma   90.00
#
_symmetry.space_group_name_H-M   'P 1'
#
loop_
_entity.id
_entity.type
_entity.pdbx_description
1 polymer ?
#
loop_
_entity_poly.entity_id
_entity_poly.type
_entity_poly.pdbx_seq_one_letter_code
_entity_poly.pdbx_strand_id
1 'polypeptide(L)'
;MADFLPSRQELLNAMAAIAAPVNKAIKKGQETLTDIADWLWVVIQGDFAEEQSTAQIVTGTVISMIPFVDQICDIRDLCANAKKIKDDLHNPWAWIGLILTLIGLFPVLGSLFKGIFKVLLAPIRRFMMRPGAKLVKLTGTNIYKLAEPSIESGITELNKFLARPAVKKALKDTKITNIYKATAEKLREIKTKLTKQALLEVFDKLIGYLRQTVNFIDKYGSQIIGQKARKMLQDVLDVRQAANQKLGEFLKPVQDFLEKLAARIDKETDHAYKAKTNIKNLTQFRRVSDDEELDAFRQRKPNWVHKKIKGEELPFEPASQDPKTANTPLHPSLGDTQLALKSGYSHPLQGKYNTFAEDMIEAEVFKEGDVLVRVVAPGSLDNSICWMRKSEFDKLKSREEWRDKFAVWASWNSNGEYLEYTVPKGQKLYGWEGPAASQQRGEFYLKGGGIQIVLDPKDLIPSGLSKRKLTGWGYGTDTIIGDFSIVGVPALETRLGDYTLAPRSENKSK
;
A
#
# COMPACT_ATOMS: atom_id res chain seq x y z
N MET A 1 -11.05 11.13 -42.15
CA MET A 1 -10.40 10.76 -40.88
C MET A 1 -9.51 11.92 -40.49
N ALA A 2 -9.59 12.42 -39.27
CA ALA A 2 -8.64 13.43 -38.79
C ALA A 2 -7.22 12.83 -38.81
N ASP A 3 -6.22 13.61 -39.21
CA ASP A 3 -4.82 13.17 -39.18
C ASP A 3 -4.44 12.76 -37.75
N PHE A 4 -3.94 11.53 -37.62
CA PHE A 4 -3.49 10.95 -36.35
C PHE A 4 -2.23 11.64 -35.83
N LEU A 5 -1.32 11.98 -36.76
CA LEU A 5 -0.10 12.69 -36.44
C LEU A 5 -0.49 14.16 -36.12
N PRO A 6 -0.17 14.66 -34.92
CA PRO A 6 -0.48 16.01 -34.51
C PRO A 6 0.43 17.00 -35.25
N SER A 7 0.23 18.29 -35.01
CA SER A 7 1.05 19.33 -35.63
C SER A 7 2.55 19.13 -35.33
N ARG A 8 3.40 19.67 -36.21
CA ARG A 8 4.86 19.65 -36.00
C ARG A 8 5.26 20.11 -34.59
N GLN A 9 4.62 21.16 -34.07
CA GLN A 9 4.95 21.69 -32.74
C GLN A 9 4.61 20.70 -31.62
N GLU A 10 3.50 19.97 -31.73
CA GLU A 10 3.11 18.96 -30.75
C GLU A 10 4.04 17.74 -30.78
N LEU A 11 4.54 17.36 -31.96
CA LEU A 11 5.57 16.32 -32.11
C LEU A 11 6.88 16.70 -31.42
N LEU A 12 7.33 17.95 -31.60
CA LEU A 12 8.54 18.49 -30.97
C LEU A 12 8.41 18.52 -29.44
N ASN A 13 7.25 18.97 -28.93
CA ASN A 13 6.96 19.00 -27.50
C ASN A 13 6.97 17.59 -26.88
N ALA A 14 6.44 16.58 -27.59
CA ALA A 14 6.47 15.19 -27.14
C ALA A 14 7.90 14.62 -27.13
N MET A 15 8.69 14.93 -28.16
CA MET A 15 10.08 14.49 -28.26
C MET A 15 10.94 15.03 -27.09
N ALA A 16 10.76 16.31 -26.74
CA ALA A 16 11.43 16.93 -25.59
C ALA A 16 11.08 16.29 -24.24
N ALA A 17 9.85 15.77 -24.09
CA ALA A 17 9.40 15.11 -22.87
C ALA A 17 9.94 13.68 -22.69
N ILE A 18 10.30 13.00 -23.79
CA ILE A 18 10.70 11.58 -23.82
C ILE A 18 12.23 11.40 -23.77
N ALA A 19 12.99 12.36 -24.31
CA ALA A 19 14.43 12.22 -24.54
C ALA A 19 15.29 12.66 -23.35
N ALA A 20 15.29 11.92 -22.24
CA ALA A 20 16.32 12.08 -21.21
C ALA A 20 17.71 11.55 -21.63
N PRO A 21 17.87 10.71 -22.69
CA PRO A 21 19.20 10.41 -23.22
C PRO A 21 19.31 10.41 -24.76
N VAL A 22 18.86 11.46 -25.46
CA VAL A 22 19.36 11.75 -26.83
C VAL A 22 19.87 13.19 -26.87
N ASN A 23 20.87 13.46 -26.03
CA ASN A 23 21.53 14.76 -25.97
C ASN A 23 22.71 14.79 -26.94
N LYS A 24 22.45 15.34 -28.14
CA LYS A 24 23.41 16.18 -28.88
C LYS A 24 22.75 17.10 -29.93
N ALA A 25 21.54 16.79 -30.39
CA ALA A 25 20.78 17.63 -31.34
C ALA A 25 19.85 18.66 -30.66
N ILE A 26 19.32 18.34 -29.47
CA ILE A 26 18.24 19.07 -28.78
C ILE A 26 18.62 20.52 -28.36
N LYS A 27 19.90 20.88 -28.35
CA LYS A 27 20.37 22.19 -27.86
C LYS A 27 20.35 23.35 -28.88
N LYS A 28 19.99 23.13 -30.16
CA LYS A 28 20.12 24.19 -31.21
C LYS A 28 18.82 24.68 -31.86
N GLY A 29 17.64 24.24 -31.42
CA GLY A 29 16.36 24.87 -31.80
C GLY A 29 16.02 24.85 -33.30
N GLN A 30 16.68 24.02 -34.11
CA GLN A 30 16.39 23.79 -35.52
C GLN A 30 16.18 22.29 -35.75
N GLU A 31 15.06 21.75 -35.26
CA GLU A 31 14.71 20.35 -35.52
C GLU A 31 13.96 20.25 -36.85
N THR A 32 14.48 19.45 -37.77
CA THR A 32 13.93 19.22 -39.12
C THR A 32 12.88 18.10 -39.10
N LEU A 33 12.03 18.01 -40.13
CA LEU A 33 11.07 16.89 -40.25
C LEU A 33 11.78 15.53 -40.34
N THR A 34 13.04 15.52 -40.75
CA THR A 34 13.92 14.34 -40.77
C THR A 34 14.27 13.88 -39.35
N ASP A 35 14.58 14.79 -38.43
CA ASP A 35 14.86 14.43 -37.02
C ASP A 35 13.64 13.77 -36.35
N ILE A 36 12.44 14.27 -36.66
CA ILE A 36 11.17 13.70 -36.18
C ILE A 36 10.93 12.32 -36.79
N ALA A 37 11.22 12.14 -38.08
CA ALA A 37 11.09 10.85 -38.76
C ALA A 37 12.07 9.80 -38.20
N ASP A 38 13.31 10.19 -37.93
CA ASP A 38 14.33 9.32 -37.34
C ASP A 38 13.95 8.96 -35.89
N TRP A 39 13.44 9.90 -35.11
CA TRP A 39 12.92 9.65 -33.78
C TRP A 39 11.73 8.67 -33.80
N LEU A 40 10.73 8.90 -34.66
CA LEU A 40 9.58 8.00 -34.83
C LEU A 40 10.05 6.59 -35.18
N TRP A 41 11.03 6.47 -36.08
CA TRP A 41 11.63 5.19 -36.44
C TRP A 41 12.27 4.49 -35.24
N VAL A 42 13.09 5.19 -34.45
CA VAL A 42 13.71 4.64 -33.23
C VAL A 42 12.65 4.16 -32.24
N VAL A 43 11.56 4.93 -32.07
CA VAL A 43 10.50 4.57 -31.12
C VAL A 43 9.70 3.35 -31.58
N ILE A 44 9.30 3.27 -32.87
CA ILE A 44 8.56 2.11 -33.38
C ILE A 44 9.44 0.86 -33.53
N GLN A 45 10.73 1.05 -33.82
CA GLN A 45 11.72 -0.03 -33.85
C GLN A 45 12.00 -0.54 -32.43
N GLY A 46 12.02 0.35 -31.44
CA GLY A 46 12.14 0.04 -30.02
C GLY A 46 13.38 -0.80 -29.70
N ASP A 47 14.58 -0.23 -29.85
CA ASP A 47 15.89 -0.89 -29.62
C ASP A 47 15.78 -1.98 -28.53
N PHE A 48 15.82 -3.23 -29.00
CA PHE A 48 15.33 -4.43 -28.32
C PHE A 48 16.31 -4.89 -27.23
N ALA A 49 16.63 -4.02 -26.27
CA ALA A 49 17.34 -4.39 -25.06
C ALA A 49 16.38 -5.13 -24.12
N GLU A 50 16.76 -6.35 -23.75
CA GLU A 50 15.99 -7.25 -22.87
C GLU A 50 15.74 -6.70 -21.45
N GLU A 51 16.26 -5.52 -21.10
CA GLU A 51 15.98 -4.84 -19.84
C GLU A 51 15.78 -3.33 -20.01
N GLN A 52 14.56 -2.91 -20.36
CA GLN A 52 14.12 -1.55 -20.05
C GLN A 52 13.72 -1.48 -18.57
N SER A 53 14.51 -0.76 -17.78
CA SER A 53 14.26 -0.56 -16.34
C SER A 53 12.85 0.03 -16.11
N THR A 54 12.23 -0.38 -15.01
CA THR A 54 10.91 0.10 -14.56
C THR A 54 10.79 1.63 -14.51
N ALA A 55 11.91 2.34 -14.32
CA ALA A 55 11.98 3.81 -14.37
C ALA A 55 11.61 4.41 -15.75
N GLN A 56 11.90 3.69 -16.85
CA GLN A 56 11.52 4.11 -18.21
C GLN A 56 10.03 3.83 -18.50
N ILE A 57 9.43 2.79 -17.91
CA ILE A 57 7.99 2.54 -17.96
C ILE A 57 7.24 3.64 -17.20
N VAL A 58 7.76 4.00 -16.03
CA VAL A 58 7.20 5.04 -15.15
C VAL A 58 7.20 6.40 -15.83
N THR A 59 8.30 6.75 -16.50
CA THR A 59 8.43 7.97 -17.31
C THR A 59 7.52 7.90 -18.54
N GLY A 60 7.46 6.76 -19.23
CA GLY A 60 6.54 6.52 -20.35
C GLY A 60 5.06 6.64 -19.99
N THR A 61 4.66 6.36 -18.74
CA THR A 61 3.25 6.45 -18.30
C THR A 61 2.80 7.90 -18.01
N VAL A 62 3.72 8.80 -17.65
CA VAL A 62 3.40 10.24 -17.52
C VAL A 62 3.26 10.84 -18.92
N ILE A 63 4.07 10.37 -19.86
CA ILE A 63 4.10 10.84 -21.24
C ILE A 63 2.92 10.26 -22.06
N SER A 64 2.46 9.04 -21.76
CA SER A 64 1.26 8.44 -22.38
C SER A 64 -0.05 9.15 -22.01
N MET A 65 -0.01 10.16 -21.14
CA MET A 65 -1.15 11.06 -20.92
C MET A 65 -1.32 12.09 -22.06
N ILE A 66 -0.34 12.21 -22.96
CA ILE A 66 -0.46 12.93 -24.23
C ILE A 66 -1.12 11.96 -25.24
N PRO A 67 -2.34 12.25 -25.74
CA PRO A 67 -3.14 11.30 -26.52
C PRO A 67 -2.41 10.66 -27.72
N PHE A 68 -1.52 11.41 -28.35
CA PHE A 68 -0.73 10.96 -29.49
C PHE A 68 0.41 9.99 -29.10
N VAL A 69 1.13 10.28 -28.02
CA VAL A 69 2.26 9.44 -27.59
C VAL A 69 1.78 8.06 -27.14
N ASP A 70 0.62 8.02 -26.49
CA ASP A 70 -0.05 6.77 -26.10
C ASP A 70 -0.21 5.82 -27.30
N GLN A 71 -0.60 6.38 -28.44
CA GLN A 71 -0.86 5.62 -29.65
C GLN A 71 0.42 5.17 -30.34
N ILE A 72 1.50 5.97 -30.32
CA ILE A 72 2.82 5.52 -30.80
C ILE A 72 3.34 4.35 -29.94
N CYS A 73 3.18 4.42 -28.62
CA CYS A 73 3.55 3.31 -27.75
C CYS A 73 2.79 2.03 -28.11
N ASP A 74 1.51 2.13 -28.45
CA ASP A 74 0.73 0.98 -28.88
C ASP A 74 1.15 0.44 -30.27
N ILE A 75 1.57 1.31 -31.19
CA ILE A 75 2.15 0.90 -32.49
C ILE A 75 3.45 0.14 -32.29
N ARG A 76 4.37 0.68 -31.48
CA ARG A 76 5.63 0.01 -31.13
C ARG A 76 5.38 -1.39 -30.58
N ASP A 77 4.45 -1.48 -29.63
CA ASP A 77 4.07 -2.72 -28.99
C ASP A 77 3.48 -3.72 -30.00
N LEU A 78 2.67 -3.25 -30.96
CA LEU A 78 2.17 -4.08 -32.06
C LEU A 78 3.31 -4.59 -32.96
N CYS A 79 4.23 -3.73 -33.36
CA CYS A 79 5.40 -4.08 -34.17
C CYS A 79 6.26 -5.16 -33.48
N ALA A 80 6.50 -5.01 -32.18
CA ALA A 80 7.26 -6.00 -31.40
C ALA A 80 6.57 -7.38 -31.37
N ASN A 81 5.26 -7.43 -31.17
CA ASN A 81 4.50 -8.69 -31.21
C ASN A 81 4.49 -9.30 -32.62
N ALA A 82 4.27 -8.50 -33.65
CA ALA A 82 4.25 -8.98 -35.03
C ALA A 82 5.58 -9.59 -35.44
N LYS A 83 6.70 -8.93 -35.10
CA LYS A 83 8.05 -9.46 -35.35
C LYS A 83 8.25 -10.83 -34.66
N LYS A 84 7.90 -10.94 -33.38
CA LYS A 84 8.05 -12.19 -32.64
C LYS A 84 7.17 -13.33 -33.18
N ILE A 85 5.99 -13.01 -33.69
CA ILE A 85 5.10 -13.97 -34.36
C ILE A 85 5.68 -14.38 -35.73
N LYS A 86 6.35 -13.48 -36.45
CA LYS A 86 7.02 -13.81 -37.72
C LYS A 86 8.24 -14.71 -37.51
N ASP A 87 8.95 -14.56 -36.40
CA ASP A 87 10.06 -15.44 -36.04
C ASP A 87 9.59 -16.89 -35.79
N ASP A 88 8.42 -17.07 -35.18
CA ASP A 88 7.77 -18.37 -35.00
C ASP A 88 6.23 -18.26 -34.95
N LEU A 89 5.59 -18.56 -36.09
CA LEU A 89 4.13 -18.51 -36.24
C LEU A 89 3.39 -19.52 -35.37
N HIS A 90 4.07 -20.58 -34.92
CA HIS A 90 3.49 -21.63 -34.10
C HIS A 90 3.67 -21.37 -32.60
N ASN A 91 4.37 -20.30 -32.22
CA ASN A 91 4.56 -19.94 -30.82
C ASN A 91 3.26 -19.38 -30.22
N PRO A 92 2.55 -20.15 -29.38
CA PRO A 92 1.27 -19.70 -28.83
C PRO A 92 1.40 -18.49 -27.90
N TRP A 93 2.57 -18.32 -27.26
CA TRP A 93 2.81 -17.22 -26.33
C TRP A 93 2.92 -15.87 -27.03
N ALA A 94 3.45 -15.87 -28.26
CA ALA A 94 3.51 -14.65 -29.08
C ALA A 94 2.09 -14.18 -29.47
N TRP A 95 1.20 -15.11 -29.81
CA TRP A 95 -0.21 -14.81 -30.08
C TRP A 95 -0.99 -14.33 -28.85
N ILE A 96 -0.75 -14.95 -27.68
CA ILE A 96 -1.34 -14.48 -26.42
C ILE A 96 -0.82 -13.08 -26.06
N GLY A 97 0.48 -12.81 -26.24
CA GLY A 97 1.08 -11.49 -26.05
C GLY A 97 0.44 -10.43 -26.93
N LEU A 98 0.15 -10.76 -28.20
CA LEU A 98 -0.57 -9.89 -29.12
C LEU A 98 -2.00 -9.60 -28.61
N ILE A 99 -2.75 -10.60 -28.18
CA ILE A 99 -4.12 -10.40 -27.65
C ILE A 99 -4.10 -9.46 -26.44
N LEU A 100 -3.17 -9.66 -25.49
CA LEU A 100 -3.01 -8.79 -24.32
C LEU A 100 -2.63 -7.36 -24.71
N THR A 101 -1.89 -7.17 -25.80
CA THR A 101 -1.56 -5.86 -26.36
C THR A 101 -2.81 -5.16 -26.88
N LEU A 102 -3.63 -5.87 -27.67
CA LEU A 102 -4.86 -5.35 -28.26
C LEU A 102 -5.91 -5.00 -27.19
N ILE A 103 -5.97 -5.76 -26.09
CA ILE A 103 -6.88 -5.48 -24.96
C ILE A 103 -6.67 -4.07 -24.38
N GLY A 104 -5.43 -3.60 -24.29
CA GLY A 104 -5.10 -2.27 -23.73
C GLY A 104 -5.71 -1.08 -24.49
N LEU A 105 -6.25 -1.32 -25.69
CA LEU A 105 -6.80 -0.30 -26.58
C LEU A 105 -8.33 -0.36 -26.75
N PHE A 106 -9.00 -1.32 -26.11
CA PHE A 106 -10.45 -1.44 -26.21
C PHE A 106 -11.13 -0.10 -25.85
N PRO A 107 -12.06 0.42 -26.70
CA PRO A 107 -12.69 1.72 -26.50
C PRO A 107 -13.40 1.88 -25.15
N VAL A 108 -13.91 0.77 -24.61
CA VAL A 108 -14.69 0.68 -23.36
C VAL A 108 -13.93 1.10 -22.10
N LEU A 109 -12.59 1.15 -22.15
CA LEU A 109 -11.76 1.37 -20.97
C LEU A 109 -11.73 2.83 -20.51
N GLY A 110 -11.98 3.81 -21.37
CA GLY A 110 -11.67 5.22 -21.04
C GLY A 110 -10.17 5.42 -20.71
N SER A 111 -9.71 6.67 -20.64
CA SER A 111 -8.25 6.93 -20.53
C SER A 111 -7.64 6.43 -19.22
N LEU A 112 -8.38 6.49 -18.11
CA LEU A 112 -7.92 6.03 -16.79
C LEU A 112 -7.66 4.51 -16.76
N PHE A 113 -8.65 3.68 -17.14
CA PHE A 113 -8.45 2.24 -17.08
C PHE A 113 -7.52 1.73 -18.18
N LYS A 114 -7.40 2.43 -19.31
CA LYS A 114 -6.32 2.14 -20.29
C LYS A 114 -4.95 2.25 -19.63
N GLY A 115 -4.68 3.33 -18.90
CA GLY A 115 -3.44 3.49 -18.13
C GLY A 115 -3.23 2.37 -17.12
N ILE A 116 -4.26 2.05 -16.32
CA ILE A 116 -4.22 0.96 -15.33
C ILE A 116 -3.89 -0.39 -15.99
N PHE A 117 -4.55 -0.71 -17.10
CA PHE A 117 -4.40 -1.99 -17.79
C PHE A 117 -3.04 -2.09 -18.45
N LYS A 118 -2.53 -1.01 -19.04
CA LYS A 118 -1.18 -0.94 -19.61
C LYS A 118 -0.12 -1.26 -18.55
N VAL A 119 -0.21 -0.64 -17.37
CA VAL A 119 0.71 -0.90 -16.26
C VAL A 119 0.59 -2.34 -15.74
N LEU A 120 -0.65 -2.81 -15.53
CA LEU A 120 -0.91 -4.15 -15.00
C LEU A 120 -0.44 -5.26 -15.96
N LEU A 121 -0.68 -5.11 -17.26
CA LEU A 121 -0.39 -6.14 -18.26
C LEU A 121 1.03 -6.08 -18.81
N ALA A 122 1.76 -4.96 -18.65
CA ALA A 122 3.09 -4.81 -19.24
C ALA A 122 4.10 -5.90 -18.79
N PRO A 123 4.26 -6.24 -17.50
CA PRO A 123 5.17 -7.30 -17.08
C PRO A 123 4.75 -8.67 -17.61
N ILE A 124 3.44 -8.95 -17.62
CA ILE A 124 2.86 -10.20 -18.13
C ILE A 124 3.18 -10.36 -19.62
N ARG A 125 2.96 -9.30 -20.41
CA ARG A 125 3.27 -9.29 -21.85
C ARG A 125 4.75 -9.56 -22.10
N ARG A 126 5.64 -8.91 -21.35
CA ARG A 126 7.09 -9.14 -21.46
C ARG A 126 7.46 -10.59 -21.17
N PHE A 127 6.86 -11.19 -20.15
CA PHE A 127 7.07 -12.59 -19.83
C PHE A 127 6.62 -13.53 -20.95
N MET A 128 5.44 -13.32 -21.53
CA MET A 128 4.96 -14.10 -22.69
C MET A 128 5.88 -13.93 -23.92
N MET A 129 6.60 -12.83 -23.98
CA MET A 129 7.52 -12.49 -25.05
C MET A 129 8.95 -12.99 -24.81
N ARG A 130 9.26 -13.74 -23.76
CA ARG A 130 10.59 -14.38 -23.60
C ARG A 130 10.73 -15.66 -24.44
N PRO A 131 11.92 -15.98 -24.96
CA PRO A 131 12.19 -17.27 -25.61
C PRO A 131 12.18 -18.41 -24.56
N GLY A 132 11.66 -19.60 -24.89
CA GLY A 132 11.87 -20.81 -24.08
C GLY A 132 10.84 -21.15 -22.99
N ALA A 133 9.65 -20.54 -22.98
CA ALA A 133 8.57 -20.99 -22.08
C ALA A 133 8.10 -22.41 -22.49
N LYS A 134 8.27 -23.40 -21.60
CA LYS A 134 7.89 -24.81 -21.84
C LYS A 134 6.45 -24.88 -22.35
N LEU A 135 6.23 -25.68 -23.39
CA LEU A 135 4.91 -25.99 -23.95
C LEU A 135 4.07 -26.74 -22.89
N VAL A 136 3.31 -25.98 -22.12
CA VAL A 136 2.24 -26.49 -21.25
C VAL A 136 0.92 -26.35 -22.02
N LYS A 137 -0.03 -27.27 -21.83
CA LYS A 137 -1.39 -27.13 -22.40
C LYS A 137 -1.93 -25.73 -22.11
N LEU A 138 -2.33 -24.99 -23.15
CA LEU A 138 -2.75 -23.59 -23.07
C LEU A 138 -4.17 -23.50 -22.49
N THR A 139 -4.27 -23.67 -21.17
CA THR A 139 -5.49 -23.39 -20.41
C THR A 139 -5.30 -22.09 -19.65
N GLY A 140 -6.38 -21.37 -19.35
CA GLY A 140 -6.29 -20.15 -18.53
C GLY A 140 -5.60 -20.39 -17.17
N THR A 141 -5.68 -21.61 -16.61
CA THR A 141 -4.94 -22.02 -15.41
C THR A 141 -3.43 -22.03 -15.61
N ASN A 142 -2.95 -22.59 -16.70
CA ASN A 142 -1.52 -22.73 -16.94
C ASN A 142 -0.91 -21.40 -17.36
N ILE A 143 -1.64 -20.60 -18.14
CA ILE A 143 -1.27 -19.21 -18.45
C ILE A 143 -1.11 -18.40 -17.16
N TYR A 144 -2.10 -18.47 -16.26
CA TYR A 144 -2.04 -17.78 -14.98
C TYR A 144 -0.86 -18.23 -14.12
N LYS A 145 -0.67 -19.55 -13.91
CA LYS A 145 0.42 -20.08 -13.08
C LYS A 145 1.81 -19.71 -13.60
N LEU A 146 2.00 -19.73 -14.92
CA LEU A 146 3.28 -19.36 -15.52
C LEU A 146 3.54 -17.86 -15.42
N ALA A 147 2.50 -17.04 -15.63
CA ALA A 147 2.59 -15.60 -15.56
C ALA A 147 2.52 -15.05 -14.12
N GLU A 148 2.29 -15.89 -13.11
CA GLU A 148 2.04 -15.47 -11.72
C GLU A 148 3.09 -14.49 -11.17
N PRO A 149 4.42 -14.73 -11.31
CA PRO A 149 5.41 -13.74 -10.86
C PRO A 149 5.29 -12.39 -11.57
N SER A 150 4.91 -12.41 -12.85
CA SER A 150 4.71 -11.20 -13.65
C SER A 150 3.38 -10.51 -13.34
N ILE A 151 2.35 -11.27 -12.95
CA ILE A 151 1.09 -10.72 -12.45
C ILE A 151 1.34 -9.95 -11.15
N GLU A 152 2.07 -10.55 -10.19
CA GLU A 152 2.40 -9.88 -8.92
C GLU A 152 3.28 -8.64 -9.14
N SER A 153 4.22 -8.70 -10.08
CA SER A 153 4.99 -7.52 -10.51
C SER A 153 4.07 -6.45 -11.11
N GLY A 154 3.11 -6.83 -11.96
CA GLY A 154 2.12 -5.92 -12.54
C GLY A 154 1.23 -5.24 -11.49
N ILE A 155 0.80 -5.98 -10.47
CA ILE A 155 0.06 -5.44 -9.32
C ILE A 155 0.92 -4.43 -8.53
N THR A 156 2.19 -4.77 -8.33
CA THR A 156 3.13 -3.87 -7.64
C THR A 156 3.31 -2.55 -8.41
N GLU A 157 3.46 -2.61 -9.72
CA GLU A 157 3.57 -1.42 -10.57
C GLU A 157 2.26 -0.64 -10.65
N LEU A 158 1.11 -1.33 -10.64
CA LEU A 158 -0.20 -0.69 -10.53
C LEU A 158 -0.29 0.13 -9.24
N ASN A 159 0.14 -0.41 -8.10
CA ASN A 159 0.11 0.31 -6.82
C ASN A 159 0.96 1.58 -6.85
N LYS A 160 2.15 1.51 -7.45
CA LYS A 160 3.01 2.69 -7.68
C LYS A 160 2.35 3.71 -8.61
N PHE A 161 1.66 3.24 -9.65
CA PHE A 161 0.95 4.11 -10.58
C PHE A 161 -0.22 4.84 -9.93
N LEU A 162 -1.05 4.13 -9.16
CA LEU A 162 -2.18 4.69 -8.40
C LEU A 162 -1.73 5.70 -7.34
N ALA A 163 -0.52 5.56 -6.81
CA ALA A 163 0.03 6.48 -5.82
C ALA A 163 0.35 7.89 -6.37
N ARG A 164 0.44 8.06 -7.69
CA ARG A 164 0.85 9.31 -8.33
C ARG A 164 -0.19 10.43 -8.17
N PRO A 165 0.22 11.70 -7.96
CA PRO A 165 -0.71 12.81 -7.73
C PRO A 165 -1.73 13.02 -8.86
N ALA A 166 -1.29 12.93 -10.13
CA ALA A 166 -2.17 13.09 -11.29
C ALA A 166 -3.25 11.99 -11.36
N VAL A 167 -2.87 10.74 -11.04
CA VAL A 167 -3.80 9.59 -11.03
C VAL A 167 -4.77 9.71 -9.86
N LYS A 168 -4.30 10.11 -8.67
CA LYS A 168 -5.16 10.41 -7.51
C LYS A 168 -6.20 11.48 -7.81
N LYS A 169 -5.81 12.54 -8.54
CA LYS A 169 -6.74 13.60 -8.97
C LYS A 169 -7.80 13.04 -9.93
N ALA A 170 -7.39 12.30 -10.97
CA ALA A 170 -8.32 11.66 -11.90
C ALA A 170 -9.28 10.66 -11.21
N LEU A 171 -8.81 9.92 -10.20
CA LEU A 171 -9.64 9.02 -9.39
C LEU A 171 -10.69 9.78 -8.56
N LYS A 172 -10.32 10.92 -7.97
CA LYS A 172 -11.25 11.77 -7.22
C LYS A 172 -12.36 12.32 -8.12
N ASP A 173 -12.01 12.78 -9.32
CA ASP A 173 -12.95 13.37 -10.28
C ASP A 173 -13.95 12.31 -10.82
N THR A 174 -13.53 11.05 -10.91
CA THR A 174 -14.36 9.92 -11.38
C THR A 174 -15.24 9.29 -10.30
N LYS A 175 -15.17 9.76 -9.05
CA LYS A 175 -15.92 9.23 -7.88
C LYS A 175 -15.75 7.72 -7.65
N ILE A 176 -14.64 7.13 -8.10
CA ILE A 176 -14.35 5.71 -7.89
C ILE A 176 -13.83 5.53 -6.45
N THR A 177 -14.63 4.91 -5.60
CA THR A 177 -14.28 4.68 -4.18
C THR A 177 -13.41 3.43 -3.97
N ASN A 178 -13.48 2.46 -4.89
CA ASN A 178 -12.67 1.24 -4.83
C ASN A 178 -12.10 0.92 -6.22
N ILE A 179 -10.85 1.31 -6.43
CA ILE A 179 -10.20 1.20 -7.74
C ILE A 179 -9.87 -0.24 -8.13
N TYR A 180 -9.56 -1.12 -7.18
CA TYR A 180 -9.28 -2.53 -7.47
C TYR A 180 -10.57 -3.25 -7.91
N LYS A 181 -11.70 -3.01 -7.22
CA LYS A 181 -13.00 -3.55 -7.62
C LYS A 181 -13.40 -3.07 -9.01
N ALA A 182 -13.28 -1.76 -9.26
CA ALA A 182 -13.60 -1.20 -10.57
C ALA A 182 -12.67 -1.76 -11.67
N THR A 183 -11.40 -2.01 -11.35
CA THR A 183 -10.44 -2.65 -12.27
C THR A 183 -10.84 -4.09 -12.59
N ALA A 184 -11.24 -4.88 -11.60
CA ALA A 184 -11.72 -6.24 -11.79
C ALA A 184 -13.03 -6.30 -12.59
N GLU A 185 -13.98 -5.40 -12.33
CA GLU A 185 -15.21 -5.25 -13.12
C GLU A 185 -14.89 -4.92 -14.58
N LYS A 186 -13.95 -4.01 -14.83
CA LYS A 186 -13.50 -3.68 -16.20
C LYS A 186 -12.79 -4.85 -16.88
N LEU A 187 -12.02 -5.66 -16.16
CA LEU A 187 -11.40 -6.87 -16.71
C LEU A 187 -12.47 -7.88 -17.14
N ARG A 188 -13.53 -8.04 -16.35
CA ARG A 188 -14.68 -8.89 -16.70
C ARG A 188 -15.49 -8.33 -17.86
N GLU A 189 -15.68 -7.01 -17.92
CA GLU A 189 -16.33 -6.36 -19.06
C GLU A 189 -15.55 -6.64 -20.36
N ILE A 190 -14.23 -6.49 -20.35
CA ILE A 190 -13.39 -6.84 -21.51
C ILE A 190 -13.50 -8.31 -21.84
N LYS A 191 -13.43 -9.20 -20.85
CA LYS A 191 -13.60 -10.65 -21.07
C LYS A 191 -14.88 -10.95 -21.85
N THR A 192 -16.00 -10.29 -21.50
CA THR A 192 -17.28 -10.49 -22.21
C THR A 192 -17.27 -9.95 -23.64
N LYS A 193 -16.57 -8.85 -23.88
CA LYS A 193 -16.46 -8.20 -25.20
C LYS A 193 -15.35 -8.79 -26.08
N LEU A 194 -14.52 -9.68 -25.52
CA LEU A 194 -13.37 -10.26 -26.20
C LEU A 194 -13.82 -11.29 -27.23
N THR A 195 -13.99 -10.83 -28.46
CA THR A 195 -14.28 -11.67 -29.63
C THR A 195 -13.16 -11.53 -30.67
N LYS A 196 -13.10 -12.48 -31.61
CA LYS A 196 -12.16 -12.37 -32.74
C LYS A 196 -12.35 -11.05 -33.49
N GLN A 197 -13.60 -10.71 -33.83
CA GLN A 197 -13.94 -9.51 -34.57
C GLN A 197 -13.50 -8.24 -33.84
N ALA A 198 -13.77 -8.13 -32.54
CA ALA A 198 -13.36 -6.98 -31.74
C ALA A 198 -11.84 -6.81 -31.68
N LEU A 199 -11.07 -7.90 -31.58
CA LEU A 199 -9.61 -7.86 -31.64
C LEU A 199 -9.11 -7.39 -33.01
N LEU A 200 -9.70 -7.90 -34.08
CA LEU A 200 -9.35 -7.55 -35.45
C LEU A 200 -9.61 -6.06 -35.74
N GLU A 201 -10.72 -5.50 -35.26
CA GLU A 201 -11.03 -4.07 -35.40
C GLU A 201 -10.01 -3.18 -34.67
N VAL A 202 -9.59 -3.56 -33.46
CA VAL A 202 -8.54 -2.84 -32.73
C VAL A 202 -7.19 -2.95 -33.43
N PHE A 203 -6.87 -4.13 -33.99
CA PHE A 203 -5.67 -4.34 -34.78
C PHE A 203 -5.68 -3.45 -36.04
N ASP A 204 -6.78 -3.42 -36.79
CA ASP A 204 -6.92 -2.59 -37.99
C ASP A 204 -6.75 -1.11 -37.70
N LYS A 205 -7.27 -0.65 -36.56
CA LYS A 205 -7.07 0.72 -36.09
C LYS A 205 -5.58 1.03 -35.86
N LEU A 206 -4.84 0.12 -35.22
CA LEU A 206 -3.39 0.29 -35.03
C LEU A 206 -2.60 0.24 -36.33
N ILE A 207 -3.00 -0.60 -37.28
CA ILE A 207 -2.43 -0.61 -38.63
C ILE A 207 -2.65 0.75 -39.30
N GLY A 208 -3.83 1.35 -39.13
CA GLY A 208 -4.11 2.71 -39.63
C GLY A 208 -3.11 3.73 -39.08
N TYR A 209 -2.81 3.67 -37.79
CA TYR A 209 -1.82 4.55 -37.15
C TYR A 209 -0.38 4.25 -37.59
N LEU A 210 -0.02 2.97 -37.72
CA LEU A 210 1.28 2.55 -38.21
C LEU A 210 1.48 3.00 -39.67
N ARG A 211 0.47 2.90 -40.53
CA ARG A 211 0.52 3.38 -41.92
C ARG A 211 0.81 4.87 -41.99
N GLN A 212 0.12 5.68 -41.19
CA GLN A 212 0.38 7.12 -41.13
C GLN A 212 1.80 7.42 -40.65
N THR A 213 2.26 6.71 -39.62
CA THR A 213 3.63 6.83 -39.09
C THR A 213 4.69 6.44 -40.13
N VAL A 214 4.51 5.31 -40.82
CA VAL A 214 5.42 4.82 -41.86
C VAL A 214 5.42 5.74 -43.07
N ASN A 215 4.27 6.27 -43.50
CA ASN A 215 4.20 7.24 -44.59
C ASN A 215 4.97 8.53 -44.26
N PHE A 216 4.89 8.98 -43.01
CA PHE A 216 5.67 10.14 -42.55
C PHE A 216 7.17 9.84 -42.56
N ILE A 217 7.57 8.70 -42.00
CA ILE A 217 8.97 8.24 -41.99
C ILE A 217 9.50 8.11 -43.42
N ASP A 218 8.71 7.57 -44.34
CA ASP A 218 9.11 7.36 -45.73
C ASP A 218 9.24 8.68 -46.50
N LYS A 219 8.42 9.67 -46.15
CA LYS A 219 8.45 11.00 -46.78
C LYS A 219 9.62 11.86 -46.31
N TYR A 220 9.99 11.75 -45.03
CA TYR A 220 10.92 12.70 -44.40
C TYR A 220 12.22 12.09 -43.85
N GLY A 221 12.26 10.77 -43.63
CA GLY A 221 13.44 10.04 -43.18
C GLY A 221 14.37 9.62 -44.33
N SER A 222 15.49 9.00 -44.00
CA SER A 222 16.41 8.47 -45.03
C SER A 222 15.80 7.31 -45.81
N GLN A 223 16.23 7.10 -47.05
CA GLN A 223 15.76 6.00 -47.91
C GLN A 223 15.89 4.62 -47.24
N ILE A 224 16.96 4.40 -46.47
CA ILE A 224 17.21 3.16 -45.73
C ILE A 224 16.18 2.99 -44.60
N ILE A 225 15.89 4.07 -43.86
CA ILE A 225 14.92 4.05 -42.77
C ILE A 225 13.50 3.84 -43.33
N GLY A 226 13.12 4.53 -44.41
CA GLY A 226 11.85 4.33 -45.11
C GLY A 226 11.65 2.89 -45.58
N GLN A 227 12.70 2.26 -46.15
CA GLN A 227 12.66 0.83 -46.52
C GLN A 227 12.40 -0.08 -45.31
N LYS A 228 13.09 0.14 -44.18
CA LYS A 228 12.90 -0.65 -42.96
C LYS A 228 11.49 -0.44 -42.37
N ALA A 229 10.97 0.79 -42.40
CA ALA A 229 9.63 1.12 -41.94
C ALA A 229 8.54 0.44 -42.80
N ARG A 230 8.69 0.43 -44.12
CA ARG A 230 7.80 -0.31 -45.02
C ARG A 230 7.85 -1.81 -44.77
N LYS A 231 9.04 -2.37 -44.54
CA LYS A 231 9.19 -3.80 -44.19
C LYS A 231 8.48 -4.14 -42.88
N MET A 232 8.65 -3.33 -41.84
CA MET A 232 7.94 -3.50 -40.57
C MET A 232 6.42 -3.46 -40.74
N LEU A 233 5.92 -2.50 -41.55
CA LEU A 233 4.49 -2.46 -41.89
C LEU A 233 4.04 -3.73 -42.58
N GLN A 234 4.83 -4.26 -43.54
CA GLN A 234 4.50 -5.50 -44.22
C GLN A 234 4.46 -6.69 -43.25
N ASP A 235 5.44 -6.81 -42.34
CA ASP A 235 5.46 -7.87 -41.33
C ASP A 235 4.20 -7.82 -40.44
N VAL A 236 3.75 -6.62 -40.06
CA VAL A 236 2.50 -6.43 -39.30
C VAL A 236 1.26 -6.82 -40.12
N LEU A 237 1.23 -6.51 -41.42
CA LEU A 237 0.13 -6.89 -42.31
C LEU A 237 0.03 -8.40 -42.51
N ASP A 238 1.18 -9.08 -42.65
CA ASP A 238 1.23 -10.54 -42.76
C ASP A 238 0.68 -11.20 -41.48
N VAL A 239 1.09 -10.71 -40.31
CA VAL A 239 0.57 -11.18 -39.02
C VAL A 239 -0.92 -10.91 -38.88
N ARG A 240 -1.40 -9.76 -39.37
CA ARG A 240 -2.84 -9.43 -39.36
C ARG A 240 -3.65 -10.40 -40.21
N GLN A 241 -3.12 -10.86 -41.34
CA GLN A 241 -3.75 -11.88 -42.17
C GLN A 241 -3.82 -13.22 -41.43
N ALA A 242 -2.71 -13.65 -40.81
CA ALA A 242 -2.66 -14.87 -40.00
C ALA A 242 -3.56 -14.80 -38.74
N ALA A 243 -3.72 -13.61 -38.15
CA ALA A 243 -4.53 -13.38 -36.96
C ALA A 243 -6.02 -13.77 -37.17
N ASN A 244 -6.55 -13.65 -38.40
CA ASN A 244 -7.93 -14.04 -38.69
C ASN A 244 -8.18 -15.55 -38.47
N GLN A 245 -7.14 -16.37 -38.63
CA GLN A 245 -7.19 -17.81 -38.40
C GLN A 245 -6.78 -18.14 -36.96
N LYS A 246 -5.72 -17.51 -36.45
CA LYS A 246 -5.07 -17.91 -35.19
C LYS A 246 -5.70 -17.37 -33.91
N LEU A 247 -6.24 -16.15 -33.91
CA LEU A 247 -6.71 -15.53 -32.66
C LEU A 247 -7.84 -16.31 -31.98
N GLY A 248 -8.70 -16.97 -32.78
CA GLY A 248 -9.80 -17.79 -32.29
C GLY A 248 -9.35 -18.91 -31.34
N GLU A 249 -8.19 -19.52 -31.61
CA GLU A 249 -7.61 -20.62 -30.83
C GLU A 249 -7.29 -20.20 -29.39
N PHE A 250 -7.00 -18.91 -29.16
CA PHE A 250 -6.53 -18.38 -27.88
C PHE A 250 -7.57 -17.55 -27.12
N LEU A 251 -8.75 -17.30 -27.71
CA LEU A 251 -9.80 -16.50 -27.07
C LEU A 251 -10.20 -17.07 -25.72
N LYS A 252 -10.58 -18.35 -25.67
CA LYS A 252 -11.05 -18.98 -24.44
C LYS A 252 -9.95 -19.04 -23.36
N PRO A 253 -8.71 -19.46 -23.66
CA PRO A 253 -7.60 -19.38 -22.70
C PRO A 253 -7.36 -17.96 -22.15
N VAL A 254 -7.42 -16.93 -22.99
CA VAL A 254 -7.24 -15.54 -22.55
C VAL A 254 -8.44 -15.05 -21.73
N GLN A 255 -9.68 -15.39 -22.11
CA GLN A 255 -10.87 -15.05 -21.31
C GLN A 255 -10.79 -15.66 -19.91
N ASP A 256 -10.38 -16.92 -19.81
CA ASP A 256 -10.21 -17.61 -18.54
C ASP A 256 -9.05 -17.00 -17.72
N PHE A 257 -7.97 -16.59 -18.39
CA PHE A 257 -6.88 -15.84 -17.76
C PHE A 257 -7.36 -14.48 -17.22
N LEU A 258 -8.13 -13.72 -17.99
CA LEU A 258 -8.69 -12.43 -17.55
C LEU A 258 -9.63 -12.61 -16.35
N GLU A 259 -10.43 -13.68 -16.31
CA GLU A 259 -11.25 -13.98 -15.13
C GLU A 259 -10.38 -14.26 -13.90
N LYS A 260 -9.29 -15.02 -14.05
CA LYS A 260 -8.38 -15.30 -12.94
C LYS A 260 -7.62 -14.07 -12.48
N LEU A 261 -7.19 -13.23 -13.42
CA LEU A 261 -6.59 -11.94 -13.11
C LEU A 261 -7.60 -11.04 -12.39
N ALA A 262 -8.84 -10.93 -12.88
CA ALA A 262 -9.92 -10.21 -12.20
C ALA A 262 -10.16 -10.74 -10.79
N ALA A 263 -10.23 -12.07 -10.62
CA ALA A 263 -10.38 -12.69 -9.31
C ALA A 263 -9.17 -12.43 -8.38
N ARG A 264 -7.95 -12.32 -8.92
CA ARG A 264 -6.75 -11.96 -8.15
C ARG A 264 -6.72 -10.47 -7.78
N ILE A 265 -7.19 -9.59 -8.65
CA ILE A 265 -7.37 -8.16 -8.38
C ILE A 265 -8.54 -7.94 -7.41
N ASP A 266 -9.59 -8.75 -7.45
CA ASP A 266 -10.61 -8.80 -6.40
C ASP A 266 -9.99 -9.29 -5.09
N LYS A 267 -9.03 -10.23 -5.12
CA LYS A 267 -8.25 -10.56 -3.92
C LYS A 267 -7.37 -9.40 -3.45
N GLU A 268 -6.88 -8.52 -4.32
CA GLU A 268 -6.25 -7.23 -3.92
C GLU A 268 -7.28 -6.24 -3.39
N THR A 269 -8.50 -6.23 -3.92
CA THR A 269 -9.63 -5.49 -3.35
C THR A 269 -9.87 -5.97 -1.94
N ASP A 270 -9.87 -7.28 -1.75
CA ASP A 270 -9.92 -7.90 -0.44
C ASP A 270 -8.64 -7.59 0.37
N HIS A 271 -7.44 -7.49 -0.17
CA HIS A 271 -6.25 -7.24 0.67
C HIS A 271 -6.08 -5.75 1.01
N ALA A 272 -6.60 -4.85 0.17
CA ALA A 272 -6.62 -3.39 0.34
C ALA A 272 -7.91 -2.87 1.01
N TYR A 273 -9.02 -3.62 0.94
CA TYR A 273 -10.35 -3.29 1.48
C TYR A 273 -11.02 -4.43 2.27
N LYS A 274 -10.37 -5.57 2.60
CA LYS A 274 -10.91 -6.52 3.60
C LYS A 274 -10.99 -5.79 4.94
N ALA A 275 -12.21 -5.40 5.27
CA ALA A 275 -12.84 -6.02 6.42
C ALA A 275 -13.04 -7.52 6.09
N LYS A 276 -12.46 -8.44 6.88
CA LYS A 276 -12.80 -9.87 6.79
C LYS A 276 -14.28 -10.01 7.19
N THR A 277 -15.17 -10.31 6.25
CA THR A 277 -16.61 -10.48 6.51
C THR A 277 -17.08 -11.94 6.59
N ASN A 278 -16.17 -12.91 6.66
CA ASN A 278 -16.54 -14.30 6.97
C ASN A 278 -15.82 -14.88 8.21
N ILE A 279 -15.62 -14.01 9.19
CA ILE A 279 -15.51 -14.35 10.61
C ILE A 279 -16.51 -13.41 11.28
N LYS A 280 -17.49 -13.99 12.00
CA LYS A 280 -18.62 -13.34 12.68
C LYS A 280 -18.52 -11.81 12.81
N ASN A 281 -19.45 -11.10 12.16
CA ASN A 281 -19.75 -9.65 12.22
C ASN A 281 -18.88 -8.80 13.18
N LEU A 282 -18.07 -7.91 12.59
CA LEU A 282 -17.35 -6.80 13.23
C LEU A 282 -18.31 -5.67 13.64
N THR A 283 -19.14 -5.90 14.63
CA THR A 283 -19.88 -4.82 15.28
C THR A 283 -19.52 -4.64 16.74
N GLN A 284 -18.75 -5.55 17.35
CA GLN A 284 -18.41 -5.46 18.78
C GLN A 284 -16.99 -5.96 19.03
N PHE A 285 -16.08 -5.04 19.40
CA PHE A 285 -14.88 -5.37 20.16
C PHE A 285 -15.36 -5.99 21.47
N ARG A 286 -15.35 -7.34 21.58
CA ARG A 286 -15.68 -7.98 22.86
C ARG A 286 -14.45 -7.86 23.76
N ARG A 287 -14.46 -6.83 24.59
CA ARG A 287 -13.59 -6.76 25.75
C ARG A 287 -13.98 -7.91 26.69
N VAL A 288 -13.02 -8.77 27.04
CA VAL A 288 -13.28 -9.77 28.08
C VAL A 288 -13.55 -9.05 29.38
N SER A 289 -14.60 -9.49 30.05
CA SER A 289 -15.00 -8.95 31.33
C SER A 289 -13.97 -9.31 32.40
N ASP A 290 -13.98 -8.55 33.50
CA ASP A 290 -13.08 -8.79 34.62
C ASP A 290 -13.27 -10.22 35.18
N ASP A 291 -14.51 -10.72 35.24
CA ASP A 291 -14.83 -12.06 35.76
C ASP A 291 -14.32 -13.17 34.85
N GLU A 292 -14.52 -13.03 33.54
CA GLU A 292 -13.99 -13.98 32.55
C GLU A 292 -12.45 -14.04 32.60
N GLU A 293 -11.81 -12.89 32.84
CA GLU A 293 -10.35 -12.79 33.04
C GLU A 293 -9.88 -13.60 34.24
N LEU A 294 -10.54 -13.44 35.39
CA LEU A 294 -10.21 -14.19 36.60
C LEU A 294 -10.48 -15.68 36.44
N ASP A 295 -11.60 -16.06 35.83
CA ASP A 295 -11.97 -17.47 35.63
C ASP A 295 -10.93 -18.25 34.83
N ALA A 296 -10.37 -17.65 33.79
CA ALA A 296 -9.36 -18.35 33.03
C ALA A 296 -7.95 -18.24 33.63
N PHE A 297 -7.65 -17.26 34.50
CA PHE A 297 -6.48 -17.35 35.38
C PHE A 297 -6.59 -18.51 36.38
N ARG A 298 -7.79 -18.82 36.88
CA ARG A 298 -8.04 -20.00 37.73
C ARG A 298 -7.78 -21.30 36.97
N GLN A 299 -8.12 -21.34 35.68
CA GLN A 299 -7.85 -22.51 34.82
C GLN A 299 -6.35 -22.64 34.48
N ARG A 300 -5.72 -21.55 34.04
CA ARG A 300 -4.30 -21.51 33.67
C ARG A 300 -3.72 -20.14 33.98
N LYS A 301 -3.05 -20.04 35.13
CA LYS A 301 -2.41 -18.79 35.58
C LYS A 301 -1.21 -18.42 34.68
N PRO A 302 -1.18 -17.20 34.10
CA PRO A 302 0.01 -16.67 33.44
C PRO A 302 1.21 -16.55 34.38
N ASN A 303 2.40 -16.42 33.80
CA ASN A 303 3.63 -16.15 34.54
C ASN A 303 3.69 -14.71 35.10
N TRP A 304 3.00 -13.76 34.48
CA TRP A 304 2.92 -12.35 34.88
C TRP A 304 1.80 -12.04 35.87
N VAL A 305 1.02 -13.05 36.30
CA VAL A 305 -0.05 -12.90 37.30
C VAL A 305 0.37 -13.61 38.58
N HIS A 306 0.20 -12.93 39.71
CA HIS A 306 0.55 -13.44 41.04
C HIS A 306 -0.70 -13.76 41.84
N LYS A 307 -0.62 -14.70 42.79
CA LYS A 307 -1.73 -15.01 43.70
C LYS A 307 -1.45 -14.35 45.04
N LYS A 308 -2.41 -13.60 45.58
CA LYS A 308 -2.26 -12.97 46.89
C LYS A 308 -2.36 -14.03 47.99
N ILE A 309 -1.34 -14.08 48.84
CA ILE A 309 -1.36 -14.90 50.05
C ILE A 309 -2.05 -14.09 51.14
N LYS A 310 -2.95 -14.75 51.90
CA LYS A 310 -3.72 -14.08 52.95
C LYS A 310 -2.76 -13.56 54.03
N GLY A 311 -2.79 -12.25 54.26
CA GLY A 311 -1.94 -11.58 55.26
C GLY A 311 -0.65 -10.97 54.70
N GLU A 312 -0.36 -11.14 53.41
CA GLU A 312 0.73 -10.42 52.75
C GLU A 312 0.25 -9.10 52.15
N GLU A 313 1.06 -8.06 52.34
CA GLU A 313 0.94 -6.77 51.68
C GLU A 313 1.32 -6.88 50.20
N LEU A 314 0.75 -6.01 49.38
CA LEU A 314 1.13 -5.91 47.99
C LEU A 314 2.53 -5.27 47.88
N PRO A 315 3.36 -5.67 46.91
CA PRO A 315 4.71 -5.11 46.75
C PRO A 315 4.75 -3.58 46.56
N PHE A 316 3.69 -2.99 46.00
CA PHE A 316 3.54 -1.57 45.79
C PHE A 316 2.09 -1.16 46.13
N GLU A 317 1.79 -0.88 47.39
CA GLU A 317 0.43 -0.53 47.81
C GLU A 317 -0.08 0.75 47.09
N PRO A 318 -1.35 0.81 46.66
CA PRO A 318 -1.92 1.99 46.02
C PRO A 318 -1.93 3.23 46.92
N ALA A 319 -1.51 4.37 46.38
CA ALA A 319 -1.62 5.63 47.09
C ALA A 319 -3.07 5.96 47.45
N SER A 320 -3.25 6.57 48.62
CA SER A 320 -4.56 6.91 49.19
C SER A 320 -4.92 8.40 49.08
N GLN A 321 -3.97 9.26 48.72
CA GLN A 321 -4.10 10.72 48.75
C GLN A 321 -3.74 11.38 47.40
N ASP A 322 -4.39 12.51 47.10
CA ASP A 322 -4.04 13.35 45.96
C ASP A 322 -2.67 14.01 46.20
N PRO A 323 -1.68 13.85 45.29
CA PRO A 323 -0.36 14.47 45.45
C PRO A 323 -0.38 15.99 45.25
N LYS A 324 -1.48 16.57 44.76
CA LYS A 324 -1.59 18.02 44.57
C LYS A 324 -1.56 18.76 45.90
N THR A 325 -0.62 19.70 46.03
CA THR A 325 -0.48 20.58 47.19
C THR A 325 -0.31 22.03 46.75
N ALA A 326 -0.24 22.96 47.72
CA ALA A 326 0.08 24.36 47.44
C ALA A 326 1.44 24.56 46.71
N ASN A 327 2.37 23.60 46.84
CA ASN A 327 3.69 23.65 46.21
C ASN A 327 3.71 23.17 44.75
N THR A 328 2.62 22.55 44.27
CA THR A 328 2.49 22.02 42.90
C THR A 328 1.28 22.66 42.17
N PRO A 329 1.20 24.00 42.08
CA PRO A 329 -0.01 24.70 41.66
C PRO A 329 -0.40 24.41 40.19
N LEU A 330 0.59 24.16 39.34
CA LEU A 330 0.42 23.93 37.89
C LEU A 330 0.15 22.46 37.55
N HIS A 331 0.40 21.54 38.48
CA HIS A 331 0.12 20.12 38.29
C HIS A 331 -1.37 19.82 38.43
N PRO A 332 -1.91 18.88 37.64
CA PRO A 332 -3.34 18.54 37.72
C PRO A 332 -3.67 17.83 39.05
N SER A 333 -4.87 18.00 39.57
CA SER A 333 -5.34 17.18 40.70
C SER A 333 -5.60 15.75 40.22
N LEU A 334 -5.24 14.76 41.03
CA LEU A 334 -5.62 13.36 40.80
C LEU A 334 -6.78 12.90 41.71
N GLY A 335 -7.24 13.74 42.62
CA GLY A 335 -8.34 13.49 43.55
C GLY A 335 -9.43 14.55 43.41
N ASP A 336 -9.12 15.81 43.62
CA ASP A 336 -10.13 16.89 43.60
C ASP A 336 -10.28 17.49 42.20
N THR A 337 -10.91 16.75 41.30
CA THR A 337 -11.13 17.19 39.92
C THR A 337 -12.55 17.71 39.72
N GLN A 338 -12.70 18.86 39.03
CA GLN A 338 -14.03 19.33 38.63
C GLN A 338 -14.67 18.33 37.65
N LEU A 339 -15.97 18.09 37.78
CA LEU A 339 -16.75 17.27 36.84
C LEU A 339 -16.49 17.73 35.40
N ALA A 340 -16.41 16.78 34.47
CA ALA A 340 -16.29 17.11 33.05
C ALA A 340 -17.52 17.93 32.63
N LEU A 341 -17.31 19.23 32.41
CA LEU A 341 -18.37 20.17 32.06
C LEU A 341 -19.21 19.62 30.89
N LYS A 342 -20.52 19.52 31.13
CA LYS A 342 -21.64 19.17 30.22
C LYS A 342 -22.11 17.72 30.10
N SER A 343 -21.43 16.69 30.63
CA SER A 343 -21.80 15.30 30.31
C SER A 343 -22.12 14.37 31.48
N GLY A 344 -22.01 14.84 32.73
CA GLY A 344 -22.30 14.02 33.92
C GLY A 344 -21.27 12.93 34.24
N TYR A 345 -20.14 12.88 33.53
CA TYR A 345 -19.03 11.97 33.78
C TYR A 345 -17.97 12.60 34.68
N SER A 346 -17.33 11.79 35.53
CA SER A 346 -16.17 12.21 36.32
C SER A 346 -14.97 12.52 35.42
N HIS A 347 -14.12 13.44 35.87
CA HIS A 347 -12.88 13.74 35.16
C HIS A 347 -11.99 12.49 35.05
N PRO A 348 -11.24 12.27 33.94
CA PRO A 348 -10.40 11.09 33.77
C PRO A 348 -9.35 10.88 34.88
N LEU A 349 -8.94 11.96 35.54
CA LEU A 349 -7.97 11.95 36.64
C LEU A 349 -8.57 11.71 38.02
N GLN A 350 -9.90 11.76 38.19
CA GLN A 350 -10.55 11.56 39.49
C GLN A 350 -10.14 10.22 40.12
N GLY A 351 -9.56 10.27 41.31
CA GLY A 351 -9.11 9.10 42.06
C GLY A 351 -7.90 8.37 41.47
N LYS A 352 -7.18 8.96 40.51
CA LYS A 352 -6.06 8.30 39.80
C LYS A 352 -4.72 8.39 40.51
N TYR A 353 -4.66 9.00 41.69
CA TYR A 353 -3.51 8.85 42.58
C TYR A 353 -3.29 7.38 42.94
N ASN A 354 -4.36 6.58 43.04
CA ASN A 354 -4.30 5.15 43.36
C ASN A 354 -3.64 4.26 42.29
N THR A 355 -3.28 4.82 41.13
CA THR A 355 -2.49 4.08 40.15
C THR A 355 -1.02 4.07 40.51
N PHE A 356 -0.56 4.95 41.41
CA PHE A 356 0.82 5.02 41.89
C PHE A 356 1.00 4.32 43.22
N ALA A 357 2.22 3.83 43.46
CA ALA A 357 2.64 3.34 44.76
C ALA A 357 2.54 4.45 45.82
N GLU A 358 2.09 4.09 47.01
CA GLU A 358 1.92 5.00 48.15
C GLU A 358 3.23 5.72 48.47
N ASP A 359 3.12 7.03 48.75
CA ASP A 359 4.23 7.93 49.08
C ASP A 359 5.39 8.01 48.06
N MET A 360 5.17 7.59 46.81
CA MET A 360 6.18 7.59 45.74
C MET A 360 5.79 8.42 44.51
N ILE A 361 4.87 9.37 44.67
CA ILE A 361 4.42 10.26 43.59
C ILE A 361 5.25 11.53 43.58
N GLU A 362 5.92 11.81 42.47
CA GLU A 362 6.73 13.00 42.27
C GLU A 362 6.11 13.94 41.22
N ALA A 363 6.20 15.23 41.48
CA ALA A 363 5.76 16.27 40.57
C ALA A 363 6.82 16.50 39.48
N GLU A 364 6.47 16.25 38.22
CA GLU A 364 7.41 16.34 37.09
C GLU A 364 6.99 17.41 36.08
N VAL A 365 7.99 18.05 35.45
CA VAL A 365 7.78 19.06 34.41
C VAL A 365 8.49 18.64 33.13
N PHE A 366 7.71 18.13 32.17
CA PHE A 366 8.21 17.71 30.88
C PHE A 366 8.39 18.93 29.97
N LYS A 367 9.58 19.09 29.41
CA LYS A 367 10.01 20.25 28.61
C LYS A 367 9.98 19.89 27.12
N GLU A 368 10.05 20.92 26.28
CA GLU A 368 10.19 20.78 24.82
C GLU A 368 11.18 19.67 24.44
N GLY A 369 10.72 18.76 23.59
CA GLY A 369 11.51 17.63 23.09
C GLY A 369 11.45 16.36 23.94
N ASP A 370 10.93 16.41 25.18
CA ASP A 370 10.74 15.19 25.97
C ASP A 370 9.78 14.24 25.26
N VAL A 371 10.12 12.95 25.26
CA VAL A 371 9.36 11.89 24.57
C VAL A 371 8.75 10.94 25.58
N LEU A 372 7.42 10.91 25.59
CA LEU A 372 6.61 10.02 26.40
C LEU A 372 5.98 8.95 25.53
N VAL A 373 5.77 7.77 26.08
CA VAL A 373 5.20 6.62 25.37
C VAL A 373 3.94 6.14 26.08
N ARG A 374 2.94 5.78 25.28
CA ARG A 374 1.73 5.12 25.74
C ARG A 374 1.50 3.84 24.96
N VAL A 375 1.29 2.74 25.67
CA VAL A 375 0.84 1.47 25.09
C VAL A 375 -0.68 1.49 24.97
N VAL A 376 -1.21 1.16 23.78
CA VAL A 376 -2.63 1.26 23.44
C VAL A 376 -3.14 -0.01 22.74
N ALA A 377 -4.44 -0.25 22.86
CA ALA A 377 -5.15 -1.27 22.09
C ALA A 377 -5.79 -0.64 20.81
N PRO A 378 -6.11 -1.44 19.77
CA PRO A 378 -6.68 -0.98 18.49
C PRO A 378 -8.03 -0.23 18.54
N GLY A 379 -8.61 0.01 19.71
CA GLY A 379 -9.81 0.85 19.92
C GLY A 379 -9.70 1.86 21.07
N SER A 380 -8.53 2.02 21.68
CA SER A 380 -8.30 2.99 22.75
C SER A 380 -8.22 4.42 22.22
N LEU A 381 -8.48 5.42 23.07
CA LEU A 381 -8.15 6.82 22.76
C LEU A 381 -6.64 7.06 22.90
N ASP A 382 -6.09 7.90 22.02
CA ASP A 382 -4.65 8.18 21.95
C ASP A 382 -4.17 9.08 23.10
N ASN A 383 -5.03 9.97 23.60
CA ASN A 383 -4.66 11.07 24.50
C ASN A 383 -5.12 10.86 25.95
N SER A 384 -5.15 9.62 26.46
CA SER A 384 -5.60 9.35 27.83
C SER A 384 -4.45 9.46 28.86
N ILE A 385 -4.69 9.13 30.13
CA ILE A 385 -3.93 9.63 31.28
C ILE A 385 -2.57 8.97 31.51
N CYS A 386 -2.44 7.65 31.29
CA CYS A 386 -1.22 6.87 31.59
C CYS A 386 -0.17 6.91 30.47
N TRP A 387 1.06 7.26 30.82
CA TRP A 387 2.23 7.36 29.97
C TRP A 387 3.44 6.74 30.69
N MET A 388 4.57 6.66 30.01
CA MET A 388 5.89 6.36 30.59
C MET A 388 6.96 7.10 29.81
N ARG A 389 8.15 7.30 30.38
CA ARG A 389 9.27 7.82 29.59
C ARG A 389 9.65 6.83 28.50
N LYS A 390 10.17 7.33 27.37
CA LYS A 390 10.72 6.47 26.30
C LYS A 390 11.78 5.49 26.82
N SER A 391 12.62 5.94 27.77
CA SER A 391 13.62 5.10 28.44
C SER A 391 13.03 3.94 29.24
N GLU A 392 11.83 4.09 29.79
CA GLU A 392 11.14 3.00 30.50
C GLU A 392 10.52 2.02 29.53
N PHE A 393 9.92 2.53 28.45
CA PHE A 393 9.38 1.70 27.38
C PHE A 393 10.46 0.83 26.72
N ASP A 394 11.64 1.41 26.42
CA ASP A 394 12.73 0.70 25.75
C ASP A 394 13.37 -0.41 26.61
N LYS A 395 13.13 -0.41 27.92
CA LYS A 395 13.54 -1.50 28.82
C LYS A 395 12.63 -2.74 28.70
N LEU A 396 11.40 -2.58 28.20
CA LEU A 396 10.40 -3.65 28.13
C LEU A 396 10.68 -4.57 26.94
N LYS A 397 10.80 -5.87 27.21
CA LYS A 397 11.09 -6.88 26.18
C LYS A 397 9.84 -7.61 25.70
N SER A 398 8.77 -7.58 26.49
CA SER A 398 7.56 -8.32 26.17
C SER A 398 6.30 -7.69 26.79
N ARG A 399 5.13 -8.14 26.31
CA ARG A 399 3.83 -7.73 26.86
C ARG A 399 3.69 -8.15 28.32
N GLU A 400 4.13 -9.35 28.67
CA GLU A 400 4.04 -9.91 30.01
C GLU A 400 4.81 -9.04 31.01
N GLU A 401 6.02 -8.61 30.63
CA GLU A 401 6.83 -7.69 31.43
C GLU A 401 6.15 -6.34 31.61
N TRP A 402 5.54 -5.81 30.55
CA TRP A 402 4.75 -4.59 30.63
C TRP A 402 3.55 -4.74 31.57
N ARG A 403 2.78 -5.84 31.46
CA ARG A 403 1.62 -6.09 32.32
C ARG A 403 1.99 -6.23 33.78
N ASP A 404 3.07 -6.95 34.06
CA ASP A 404 3.55 -7.16 35.42
C ASP A 404 4.05 -5.85 36.02
N LYS A 405 4.95 -5.13 35.32
CA LYS A 405 5.58 -3.90 35.84
C LYS A 405 4.65 -2.70 35.90
N PHE A 406 3.76 -2.53 34.93
CA PHE A 406 2.82 -1.40 34.89
C PHE A 406 1.43 -1.76 35.42
N ALA A 407 1.27 -2.97 35.96
CA ALA A 407 0.05 -3.48 36.56
C ALA A 407 -1.20 -3.31 35.67
N VAL A 408 -1.08 -3.68 34.39
CA VAL A 408 -2.14 -3.50 33.39
C VAL A 408 -2.86 -4.82 33.10
N TRP A 409 -4.09 -4.94 33.58
CA TRP A 409 -4.96 -6.08 33.27
C TRP A 409 -5.25 -6.20 31.77
N ALA A 410 -5.46 -7.42 31.31
CA ALA A 410 -5.74 -7.69 29.90
C ALA A 410 -7.15 -7.25 29.52
N SER A 411 -8.09 -7.35 30.46
CA SER A 411 -9.37 -6.67 30.39
C SER A 411 -9.20 -5.16 30.19
N TRP A 412 -8.19 -4.49 30.75
CA TRP A 412 -8.03 -3.03 30.63
C TRP A 412 -7.48 -2.57 29.30
N ASN A 413 -6.43 -3.26 28.85
CA ASN A 413 -5.76 -2.94 27.60
C ASN A 413 -5.17 -4.22 27.03
N SER A 414 -5.59 -4.57 25.82
CA SER A 414 -5.14 -5.77 25.12
C SER A 414 -3.74 -5.64 24.50
N ASN A 415 -3.10 -4.46 24.60
CA ASN A 415 -1.87 -4.10 23.87
C ASN A 415 -2.06 -4.17 22.34
N GLY A 416 -0.97 -3.91 21.62
CA GLY A 416 -0.79 -4.17 20.20
C GLY A 416 -0.06 -3.03 19.51
N GLU A 417 -0.22 -1.83 20.06
CA GLU A 417 0.31 -0.59 19.51
C GLU A 417 0.88 0.28 20.63
N TYR A 418 1.75 1.20 20.27
CA TYR A 418 2.14 2.31 21.12
C TYR A 418 2.19 3.58 20.29
N LEU A 419 2.15 4.71 20.97
CA LEU A 419 2.39 6.01 20.35
C LEU A 419 3.30 6.82 21.24
N GLU A 420 4.02 7.74 20.62
CA GLU A 420 4.89 8.69 21.28
C GLU A 420 4.21 10.04 21.36
N TYR A 421 4.39 10.74 22.46
CA TYR A 421 4.10 12.16 22.60
C TYR A 421 5.41 12.90 22.79
N THR A 422 5.75 13.77 21.83
CA THR A 422 6.88 14.69 21.95
C THR A 422 6.35 16.04 22.39
N VAL A 423 6.85 16.56 23.51
CA VAL A 423 6.45 17.89 24.02
C VAL A 423 6.76 18.95 22.95
N PRO A 424 5.75 19.67 22.42
CA PRO A 424 5.93 20.59 21.32
C PRO A 424 6.81 21.79 21.67
N LYS A 425 7.32 22.47 20.64
CA LYS A 425 8.19 23.64 20.78
C LYS A 425 7.56 24.74 21.62
N GLY A 426 8.30 25.24 22.61
CA GLY A 426 7.87 26.28 23.53
C GLY A 426 6.81 25.84 24.56
N GLN A 427 6.47 24.56 24.64
CA GLN A 427 5.48 24.04 25.58
C GLN A 427 6.13 23.30 26.76
N LYS A 428 5.36 23.16 27.82
CA LYS A 428 5.67 22.34 29.00
C LYS A 428 4.42 21.57 29.39
N LEU A 429 4.61 20.35 29.90
CA LEU A 429 3.56 19.57 30.52
C LEU A 429 3.85 19.39 32.01
N TYR A 430 2.79 19.48 32.81
CA TYR A 430 2.85 19.22 34.24
C TYR A 430 2.15 17.88 34.51
N GLY A 431 2.89 16.95 35.10
CA GLY A 431 2.41 15.60 35.31
C GLY A 431 2.97 14.99 36.58
N TRP A 432 2.41 13.86 36.94
CA TRP A 432 2.86 13.07 38.08
C TRP A 432 3.65 11.89 37.56
N GLU A 433 4.77 11.59 38.19
CA GLU A 433 5.59 10.44 37.87
C GLU A 433 5.86 9.62 39.13
N GLY A 434 5.90 8.30 38.99
CA GLY A 434 6.19 7.40 40.10
C GLY A 434 5.98 5.94 39.73
N PRO A 435 6.34 5.01 40.63
CA PRO A 435 6.11 3.58 40.42
C PRO A 435 4.62 3.26 40.35
N ALA A 436 4.24 2.33 39.47
CA ALA A 436 2.88 1.82 39.40
C ALA A 436 2.51 1.00 40.64
N ALA A 437 1.34 1.27 41.20
CA ALA A 437 0.78 0.46 42.27
C ALA A 437 0.48 -0.95 41.78
N SER A 438 0.66 -1.92 42.67
CA SER A 438 0.10 -3.25 42.52
C SER A 438 -1.41 -3.16 42.32
N GLN A 439 -1.93 -3.92 41.36
CA GLN A 439 -3.37 -3.99 41.10
C GLN A 439 -3.89 -5.37 41.47
N GLN A 440 -4.78 -5.44 42.47
CA GLN A 440 -5.38 -6.69 42.93
C GLN A 440 -6.82 -6.84 42.43
N ARG A 441 -7.17 -8.06 42.01
CA ARG A 441 -8.53 -8.48 41.67
C ARG A 441 -8.78 -9.92 42.12
N GLY A 442 -9.80 -10.11 42.96
CA GLY A 442 -10.05 -11.39 43.60
C GLY A 442 -8.81 -11.89 44.35
N GLU A 443 -8.42 -13.13 44.07
CA GLU A 443 -7.24 -13.77 44.61
C GLU A 443 -5.93 -13.45 43.86
N PHE A 444 -5.98 -12.68 42.77
CA PHE A 444 -4.83 -12.40 41.93
C PHE A 444 -4.38 -10.94 42.02
N TYR A 445 -3.10 -10.68 41.76
CA TYR A 445 -2.58 -9.33 41.62
C TYR A 445 -1.50 -9.24 40.53
N LEU A 446 -1.33 -8.03 40.00
CA LEU A 446 -0.21 -7.64 39.14
C LEU A 446 0.77 -6.82 39.98
N LYS A 447 2.06 -7.06 39.80
CA LYS A 447 3.08 -6.56 40.73
C LYS A 447 3.16 -5.04 40.75
N GLY A 448 3.18 -4.38 39.61
CA GLY A 448 3.49 -2.94 39.53
C GLY A 448 5.00 -2.68 39.67
N GLY A 449 5.34 -1.44 40.01
CA GLY A 449 6.71 -0.95 40.26
C GLY A 449 7.40 -0.31 39.06
N GLY A 450 6.83 -0.39 37.86
CA GLY A 450 7.30 0.33 36.68
C GLY A 450 7.03 1.83 36.80
N ILE A 451 7.97 2.66 36.36
CA ILE A 451 7.81 4.12 36.45
C ILE A 451 6.82 4.59 35.39
N GLN A 452 5.64 5.01 35.84
CA GLN A 452 4.59 5.56 35.00
C GLN A 452 4.48 7.07 35.18
N ILE A 453 3.81 7.70 34.22
CA ILE A 453 3.48 9.11 34.23
C ILE A 453 1.97 9.23 34.08
N VAL A 454 1.35 10.14 34.84
CA VAL A 454 -0.04 10.53 34.69
C VAL A 454 -0.12 12.00 34.26
N LEU A 455 -0.77 12.23 33.12
CA LEU A 455 -0.99 13.54 32.52
C LEU A 455 -2.48 13.84 32.40
N ASP A 456 -2.82 15.13 32.40
CA ASP A 456 -4.16 15.56 32.04
C ASP A 456 -4.36 15.46 30.50
N PRO A 457 -5.34 14.68 30.02
CA PRO A 457 -5.66 14.55 28.60
C PRO A 457 -5.86 15.87 27.87
N LYS A 458 -6.32 16.92 28.58
CA LYS A 458 -6.57 18.23 28.00
C LYS A 458 -5.30 18.98 27.58
N ASP A 459 -4.17 18.65 28.20
CA ASP A 459 -2.88 19.31 27.96
C ASP A 459 -2.12 18.65 26.80
N LEU A 460 -2.61 17.50 26.32
CA LEU A 460 -2.05 16.77 25.18
C LEU A 460 -2.62 17.29 23.87
N ILE A 461 -1.80 17.96 23.06
CA ILE A 461 -2.24 18.47 21.77
C ILE A 461 -1.91 17.51 20.61
N PRO A 462 -2.74 17.46 19.55
CA PRO A 462 -2.54 16.52 18.45
C PRO A 462 -1.18 16.62 17.74
N SER A 463 -0.56 17.80 17.70
CA SER A 463 0.73 17.98 17.04
C SER A 463 1.91 17.33 17.75
N GLY A 464 1.77 17.01 19.05
CA GLY A 464 2.78 16.27 19.81
C GLY A 464 2.68 14.76 19.63
N LEU A 465 1.55 14.25 19.13
CA LEU A 465 1.30 12.81 18.99
C LEU A 465 1.92 12.26 17.70
N SER A 466 2.66 11.17 17.83
CA SER A 466 3.09 10.37 16.69
C SER A 466 1.92 9.57 16.12
N LYS A 467 2.10 9.02 14.90
CA LYS A 467 1.29 7.88 14.47
C LYS A 467 1.53 6.71 15.41
N ARG A 468 0.52 5.85 15.58
CA ARG A 468 0.67 4.57 16.27
C ARG A 468 1.71 3.70 15.57
N LYS A 469 2.48 2.99 16.38
CA LYS A 469 3.55 2.06 15.98
C LYS A 469 3.25 0.70 16.63
N LEU A 470 3.70 -0.39 16.03
CA LEU A 470 3.54 -1.72 16.60
C LEU A 470 4.53 -1.92 17.76
N THR A 471 4.09 -2.46 18.89
CA THR A 471 4.99 -2.79 20.01
C THR A 471 5.93 -3.96 19.69
N GLY A 472 5.57 -4.80 18.71
CA GLY A 472 6.32 -6.03 18.40
C GLY A 472 6.04 -7.18 19.38
N TRP A 473 5.21 -6.96 20.41
CA TRP A 473 4.85 -7.99 21.40
C TRP A 473 3.65 -8.85 20.98
N GLY A 474 3.12 -8.66 19.77
CA GLY A 474 1.93 -9.32 19.25
C GLY A 474 0.60 -8.75 19.76
N TYR A 475 -0.49 -9.24 19.17
CA TYR A 475 -1.87 -8.88 19.49
C TYR A 475 -2.52 -10.02 20.29
N GLY A 476 -3.16 -9.71 21.44
CA GLY A 476 -4.03 -10.66 22.16
C GLY A 476 -3.79 -10.70 23.67
N THR A 477 -4.40 -11.68 24.34
CA THR A 477 -4.14 -12.04 25.75
C THR A 477 -3.56 -13.45 25.79
N ASP A 478 -2.51 -13.66 26.58
CA ASP A 478 -1.68 -14.90 26.61
C ASP A 478 -2.35 -16.16 27.15
N THR A 479 -3.66 -16.14 27.22
CA THR A 479 -4.42 -17.12 27.95
C THR A 479 -5.71 -17.36 27.18
N ILE A 480 -6.19 -18.61 27.22
CA ILE A 480 -7.44 -19.09 26.62
C ILE A 480 -8.62 -18.49 27.43
N ILE A 481 -8.59 -17.18 27.68
CA ILE A 481 -9.49 -16.42 28.54
C ILE A 481 -10.52 -15.79 27.65
N GLY A 482 -11.54 -16.57 27.34
CA GLY A 482 -12.49 -16.16 26.33
C GLY A 482 -11.83 -15.92 24.97
N ASP A 483 -12.66 -15.76 23.96
CA ASP A 483 -12.20 -15.17 22.70
C ASP A 483 -11.90 -13.70 22.97
N PHE A 484 -10.71 -13.36 23.48
CA PHE A 484 -10.01 -12.16 23.02
C PHE A 484 -9.60 -12.39 21.58
N SER A 485 -10.62 -12.51 20.74
CA SER A 485 -10.44 -12.54 19.32
C SER A 485 -10.08 -11.11 18.93
N ILE A 486 -8.79 -10.86 18.78
CA ILE A 486 -8.36 -9.82 17.83
C ILE A 486 -8.62 -10.42 16.45
N VAL A 487 -9.90 -10.42 16.09
CA VAL A 487 -10.31 -10.54 14.69
C VAL A 487 -9.95 -9.21 14.06
N GLY A 488 -8.79 -9.15 13.40
CA GLY A 488 -8.49 -8.04 12.50
C GLY A 488 -7.29 -7.17 12.82
N VAL A 489 -6.19 -7.70 13.39
CA VAL A 489 -4.88 -7.15 13.02
C VAL A 489 -4.05 -8.25 12.35
N PRO A 490 -3.63 -8.08 11.08
CA PRO A 490 -2.66 -8.99 10.49
C PRO A 490 -1.37 -8.92 11.30
N ALA A 491 -0.92 -10.05 11.83
CA ALA A 491 0.50 -10.23 12.07
C ALA A 491 1.18 -10.12 10.70
N LEU A 492 1.91 -9.03 10.48
CA LEU A 492 2.74 -8.82 9.30
C LEU A 492 3.96 -9.76 9.42
N GLU A 493 3.78 -11.04 9.10
CA GLU A 493 4.90 -11.86 8.66
C GLU A 493 5.14 -11.58 7.19
N THR A 494 5.83 -10.47 6.92
CA THR A 494 6.45 -10.26 5.61
C THR A 494 7.63 -11.21 5.47
N ARG A 495 7.52 -12.23 4.62
CA ARG A 495 8.70 -12.96 4.07
C ARG A 495 9.46 -12.16 3.00
N LEU A 496 9.20 -10.86 2.92
CA LEU A 496 9.84 -9.91 2.02
C LEU A 496 10.35 -8.79 2.90
N GLY A 497 11.67 -8.63 3.00
CA GLY A 497 12.32 -7.64 3.86
C GLY A 497 11.70 -6.25 3.79
N ASP A 498 11.85 -5.50 4.88
CA ASP A 498 11.26 -4.20 5.18
C ASP A 498 11.20 -3.22 3.99
N TYR A 499 10.00 -3.02 3.42
CA TYR A 499 9.69 -1.96 2.46
C TYR A 499 8.48 -1.13 2.94
N THR A 500 8.60 -0.56 4.14
CA THR A 500 7.74 0.55 4.56
C THR A 500 8.23 1.85 3.91
N LEU A 501 7.34 2.56 3.23
CA LEU A 501 7.57 3.86 2.60
C LEU A 501 7.66 5.00 3.65
N ALA A 502 8.62 4.92 4.55
CA ALA A 502 9.13 6.08 5.27
C ALA A 502 10.25 6.73 4.42
N PRO A 503 10.40 8.07 4.42
CA PRO A 503 11.60 8.68 3.86
C PRO A 503 12.81 8.17 4.67
N ARG A 504 13.70 7.41 4.01
CA ARG A 504 15.04 7.15 4.56
C ARG A 504 15.71 8.51 4.74
N SER A 505 16.00 8.89 5.98
CA SER A 505 17.01 9.93 6.23
C SER A 505 18.34 9.37 5.73
N GLU A 506 18.80 9.84 4.58
CA GLU A 506 20.18 9.66 4.14
C GLU A 506 21.10 10.41 5.13
N ASN A 507 21.51 9.74 6.21
CA ASN A 507 22.74 10.11 6.89
C ASN A 507 23.89 9.62 6.02
N LYS A 508 24.38 10.51 5.15
CA LYS A 508 25.74 10.42 4.61
C LYS A 508 26.69 10.61 5.79
N SER A 509 27.45 9.57 6.11
CA SER A 509 28.60 9.69 7.01
C SER A 509 29.63 10.66 6.41
N LYS A 510 30.11 11.58 7.23
CA LYS A 510 31.50 12.03 7.18
C LYS A 510 32.24 11.37 8.32
#